data_AF-A0A2W1NLN9-F1
#
_entry.id   AF-A0A2W1NLN9-F1
#
_cell.length_a   1.000
_cell.length_b   1.000
_cell.length_c   1.000
_cell.angle_alpha   90.00
_cell.angle_beta   90.00
_cell.angle_gamma   90.00
#
_symmetry.space_group_name_H-M   'P 1'
#
loop_
_entity.id
_entity.type
_entity.pdbx_description
1 polymer ?
#
loop_
_entity_poly.entity_id
_entity_poly.type
_entity_poly.pdbx_seq_one_letter_code
_entity_poly.pdbx_strand_id
1 'polypeptide(L)'
;MKDFIVKLLLFIIILLPNSTFGKDNDSLIFKNEHYTVLQNTTNKKYSIHDAEQHEKFTQLKHVTLLYPNLQVITAKNELLYLDTDLKKVAVLDDPFYGVCGTVPHYALTIEKSANGFDILEDETFYDQNNEPPVIKKSIPFSKADQVTFINQLTSYLFTANYGYGDYWIPDPRTVIYQQGKYTYILDDPENMAYDKVSLKDGKLMVEKDGLIGIYGYTAVMFKSIEAYSYDIATVTMPNGKKGFVNLKGTLFIQ
;
A
#
# COMPACT_ATOMS: atom_id res chain seq x y z
N MET A 1 58.66 -2.67 -40.24
CA MET A 1 57.19 -2.75 -40.36
C MET A 1 56.56 -3.76 -39.40
N LYS A 2 57.05 -5.01 -39.33
CA LYS A 2 56.53 -6.02 -38.37
C LYS A 2 56.61 -5.58 -36.90
N ASP A 3 57.70 -4.96 -36.48
CA ASP A 3 57.86 -4.54 -35.07
C ASP A 3 56.98 -3.36 -34.65
N PHE A 4 56.52 -2.55 -35.61
CA PHE A 4 55.60 -1.44 -35.33
C PHE A 4 54.16 -1.95 -35.17
N ILE A 5 53.79 -2.95 -35.99
CA ILE A 5 52.48 -3.60 -35.91
C ILE A 5 52.32 -4.39 -34.60
N VAL A 6 53.37 -5.09 -34.15
CA VAL A 6 53.34 -5.84 -32.88
C VAL A 6 53.22 -4.90 -31.67
N LYS A 7 53.90 -3.74 -31.68
CA LYS A 7 53.79 -2.74 -30.61
C LYS A 7 52.44 -2.02 -30.60
N LEU A 8 51.82 -1.79 -31.76
CA LEU A 8 50.48 -1.19 -31.87
C LEU A 8 49.39 -2.16 -31.37
N LEU A 9 49.51 -3.45 -31.64
CA LEU A 9 48.60 -4.49 -31.15
C LEU A 9 48.66 -4.66 -29.62
N LEU A 10 49.85 -4.59 -29.02
CA LEU A 10 50.02 -4.62 -27.56
C LEU A 10 49.45 -3.37 -26.87
N PHE A 11 49.42 -2.21 -27.55
CA PHE A 11 48.84 -0.99 -27.00
C PHE A 11 47.30 -0.98 -27.04
N ILE A 12 46.69 -1.65 -28.03
CA ILE A 12 45.22 -1.77 -28.13
C ILE A 12 44.65 -2.73 -27.07
N ILE A 13 45.41 -3.73 -26.64
CA ILE A 13 44.98 -4.69 -25.61
C ILE A 13 44.94 -4.05 -24.21
N ILE A 14 45.74 -3.02 -23.95
CA ILE A 14 45.77 -2.30 -22.65
C ILE A 14 44.69 -1.20 -22.57
N LEU A 15 44.05 -0.86 -23.70
CA LEU A 15 42.96 0.12 -23.78
C LEU A 15 41.58 -0.52 -23.85
N LEU A 16 41.45 -1.83 -23.63
CA LEU A 16 40.17 -2.36 -23.20
C LEU A 16 39.95 -1.83 -21.78
N PRO A 17 39.04 -0.87 -21.54
CA PRO A 17 38.60 -0.67 -20.18
C PRO A 17 38.16 -2.04 -19.72
N ASN A 18 38.71 -2.48 -18.58
CA ASN A 18 37.98 -3.40 -17.75
C ASN A 18 36.64 -2.71 -17.49
N SER A 19 35.65 -2.96 -18.35
CA SER A 19 34.25 -2.84 -17.99
C SER A 19 34.08 -3.88 -16.91
N THR A 20 34.48 -3.49 -15.70
CA THR A 20 34.00 -4.04 -14.46
C THR A 20 32.49 -3.94 -14.57
N PHE A 21 31.87 -5.01 -15.05
CA PHE A 21 30.53 -5.37 -14.62
C PHE A 21 30.64 -5.46 -13.09
N GLY A 22 30.36 -4.35 -12.43
CA GLY A 22 30.24 -4.29 -10.99
C GLY A 22 29.19 -5.31 -10.63
N LYS A 23 29.63 -6.36 -9.94
CA LYS A 23 28.79 -7.38 -9.30
C LYS A 23 27.74 -6.68 -8.45
N ASP A 24 26.51 -6.80 -8.94
CA ASP A 24 25.22 -6.84 -8.29
C ASP A 24 24.93 -5.77 -7.24
N ASN A 25 24.46 -4.61 -7.74
CA ASN A 25 23.63 -3.69 -6.96
C ASN A 25 22.24 -4.30 -6.66
N ASP A 26 22.07 -5.62 -6.65
CA ASP A 26 20.78 -6.28 -6.51
C ASP A 26 20.57 -6.74 -5.07
N SER A 27 19.40 -6.41 -4.54
CA SER A 27 18.93 -6.86 -3.23
C SER A 27 17.97 -8.02 -3.42
N LEU A 28 18.18 -9.10 -2.67
CA LEU A 28 17.24 -10.22 -2.60
C LEU A 28 15.95 -9.75 -1.90
N ILE A 29 14.84 -9.81 -2.63
CA ILE A 29 13.51 -9.51 -2.09
C ILE A 29 12.83 -10.78 -1.59
N PHE A 30 12.93 -11.86 -2.35
CA PHE A 30 12.29 -13.14 -2.03
C PHE A 30 12.94 -14.30 -2.78
N LYS A 31 12.93 -15.48 -2.17
CA LYS A 31 13.34 -16.75 -2.80
C LYS A 31 12.55 -17.92 -2.20
N ASN A 32 12.05 -18.80 -3.06
CA ASN A 32 11.50 -20.11 -2.70
C ASN A 32 12.11 -21.20 -3.61
N GLU A 33 11.57 -22.42 -3.61
CA GLU A 33 12.02 -23.50 -4.50
C GLU A 33 11.74 -23.25 -6.00
N HIS A 34 10.83 -22.34 -6.35
CA HIS A 34 10.36 -22.12 -7.73
C HIS A 34 10.99 -20.91 -8.41
N TYR A 35 11.24 -19.82 -7.67
CA TYR A 35 11.74 -18.57 -8.23
C TYR A 35 12.49 -17.68 -7.23
N THR A 36 13.25 -16.73 -7.76
CA THR A 36 13.93 -15.66 -7.03
C THR A 36 13.46 -14.30 -7.53
N VAL A 37 13.13 -13.38 -6.62
CA VAL A 37 12.85 -11.97 -6.91
C VAL A 37 14.00 -11.11 -6.39
N LEU A 38 14.59 -10.33 -7.30
CA LEU A 38 15.64 -9.37 -6.98
C LEU A 38 15.16 -7.95 -7.28
N GLN A 39 15.65 -6.98 -6.53
CA GLN A 39 15.49 -5.55 -6.84
C GLN A 39 16.84 -4.90 -7.00
N ASN A 40 17.04 -4.24 -8.13
CA ASN A 40 18.20 -3.39 -8.32
C ASN A 40 18.12 -2.15 -7.42
N THR A 41 19.07 -2.01 -6.52
CA THR A 41 19.12 -0.94 -5.51
C THR A 41 19.37 0.45 -6.11
N THR A 42 19.91 0.54 -7.34
CA THR A 42 20.17 1.80 -8.03
C THR A 42 18.93 2.34 -8.73
N ASN A 43 18.28 1.55 -9.59
CA ASN A 43 17.14 1.99 -10.40
C ASN A 43 15.77 1.54 -9.85
N LYS A 44 15.77 0.79 -8.73
CA LYS A 44 14.60 0.24 -8.03
C LYS A 44 13.73 -0.69 -8.89
N LYS A 45 14.23 -1.18 -10.02
CA LYS A 45 13.55 -2.16 -10.88
C LYS A 45 13.76 -3.56 -10.36
N TYR A 46 12.80 -4.43 -10.68
CA TYR A 46 12.82 -5.82 -10.24
C TYR A 46 13.10 -6.76 -11.42
N SER A 47 13.70 -7.91 -11.08
CA SER A 47 13.86 -9.06 -11.96
C SER A 47 13.39 -10.33 -11.27
N ILE A 48 12.87 -11.28 -12.05
CA ILE A 48 12.40 -12.58 -11.56
C ILE A 48 13.13 -13.67 -12.33
N HIS A 49 13.74 -14.58 -11.59
CA HIS A 49 14.50 -15.72 -12.09
C HIS A 49 13.80 -17.01 -11.69
N ASP A 50 13.78 -18.01 -12.57
CA ASP A 50 13.26 -19.34 -12.23
C ASP A 50 14.20 -20.11 -11.26
N ALA A 51 13.81 -21.33 -10.89
CA ALA A 51 14.60 -22.19 -10.00
C ALA A 51 16.02 -22.44 -10.53
N GLU A 52 16.18 -22.53 -11.86
CA GLU A 52 17.46 -22.71 -12.57
C GLU A 52 18.26 -21.40 -12.72
N GLN A 53 17.77 -20.31 -12.14
CA GLN A 53 18.34 -18.95 -12.23
C GLN A 53 18.33 -18.35 -13.64
N HIS A 54 17.41 -18.79 -14.51
CA HIS A 54 17.15 -18.12 -15.77
C HIS A 54 16.23 -16.92 -15.57
N GLU A 55 16.65 -15.74 -16.03
CA GLU A 55 15.83 -14.53 -16.01
C GLU A 55 14.59 -14.70 -16.90
N LYS A 56 13.39 -14.60 -16.30
CA LYS A 56 12.11 -14.65 -17.01
C LYS A 56 11.49 -13.27 -17.20
N PHE A 57 11.68 -12.40 -16.21
CA PHE A 57 11.17 -11.04 -16.22
C PHE A 57 12.26 -10.08 -15.74
N THR A 58 12.37 -8.93 -16.40
CA THR A 58 13.38 -7.91 -16.09
C THR A 58 12.79 -6.51 -16.20
N GLN A 59 13.45 -5.54 -15.59
CA GLN A 59 13.05 -4.13 -15.61
C GLN A 59 11.61 -3.88 -15.14
N LEU A 60 11.08 -4.76 -14.27
CA LEU A 60 9.74 -4.61 -13.73
C LEU A 60 9.67 -3.35 -12.86
N LYS A 61 8.56 -2.61 -12.98
CA LYS A 61 8.31 -1.40 -12.17
C LYS A 61 7.96 -1.75 -10.73
N HIS A 62 7.28 -2.89 -10.52
CA HIS A 62 6.79 -3.33 -9.22
C HIS A 62 6.58 -4.84 -9.17
N VAL A 63 6.78 -5.43 -7.99
CA VAL A 63 6.46 -6.83 -7.68
C VAL A 63 5.84 -6.89 -6.28
N THR A 64 4.64 -7.45 -6.21
CA THR A 64 3.95 -7.79 -4.96
C THR A 64 3.99 -9.30 -4.77
N LEU A 65 4.42 -9.73 -3.59
CA LEU A 65 4.43 -11.14 -3.19
C LEU A 65 3.03 -11.51 -2.67
N LEU A 66 2.33 -12.39 -3.38
CA LEU A 66 1.01 -12.93 -3.03
C LEU A 66 1.16 -14.42 -2.76
N TYR A 67 1.95 -14.76 -1.75
CA TYR A 67 2.55 -16.09 -1.56
C TYR A 67 1.58 -17.25 -1.86
N PRO A 68 1.97 -18.22 -2.71
CA PRO A 68 3.25 -18.33 -3.41
C PRO A 68 3.28 -17.65 -4.80
N ASN A 69 2.26 -16.86 -5.14
CA ASN A 69 2.09 -16.20 -6.43
C ASN A 69 2.65 -14.76 -6.45
N LEU A 70 2.66 -14.12 -7.62
CA LEU A 70 3.13 -12.76 -7.80
C LEU A 70 2.12 -11.89 -8.55
N GLN A 71 2.02 -10.62 -8.16
CA GLN A 71 1.41 -9.56 -8.97
C GLN A 71 2.51 -8.59 -9.40
N VAL A 72 2.62 -8.29 -10.69
CA VAL A 72 3.73 -7.49 -11.24
C VAL A 72 3.26 -6.39 -12.17
N ILE A 73 3.97 -5.26 -12.15
CA ILE A 73 3.82 -4.20 -13.15
C ILE A 73 5.03 -4.21 -14.07
N THR A 74 4.83 -4.49 -15.35
CA THR A 74 5.91 -4.58 -16.34
C THR A 74 6.50 -3.20 -16.66
N ALA A 75 7.65 -3.17 -17.34
CA ALA A 75 8.24 -1.92 -17.84
C ALA A 75 7.27 -1.12 -18.74
N LYS A 76 6.39 -1.83 -19.47
CA LYS A 76 5.36 -1.27 -20.35
C LYS A 76 4.09 -0.82 -19.61
N ASN A 77 4.07 -0.86 -18.28
CA ASN A 77 2.90 -0.55 -17.46
C ASN A 77 1.72 -1.52 -17.72
N GLU A 78 2.02 -2.81 -17.85
CA GLU A 78 1.01 -3.87 -17.89
C GLU A 78 0.95 -4.54 -16.50
N LEU A 79 -0.24 -4.76 -15.98
CA LEU A 79 -0.47 -5.53 -14.76
C LEU A 79 -0.60 -7.00 -15.12
N LEU A 80 0.23 -7.86 -14.52
CA LEU A 80 0.20 -9.30 -14.72
C LEU A 80 0.10 -10.03 -13.37
N TYR A 81 -0.56 -11.17 -13.38
CA TYR A 81 -0.55 -12.14 -12.28
C TYR A 81 0.24 -13.37 -12.73
N LEU A 82 1.17 -13.81 -11.90
CA LEU A 82 2.03 -14.96 -12.17
C LEU A 82 1.82 -16.02 -11.10
N ASP A 83 1.63 -17.27 -11.52
CA ASP A 83 1.60 -18.41 -10.61
C ASP A 83 3.01 -18.80 -10.12
N THR A 84 3.10 -19.88 -9.34
CA THR A 84 4.38 -20.40 -8.81
C THR A 84 5.37 -20.81 -9.91
N ASP A 85 4.88 -21.21 -11.08
CA ASP A 85 5.69 -21.58 -12.24
C ASP A 85 6.05 -20.37 -13.12
N LEU A 86 5.74 -19.15 -12.66
CA LEU A 86 5.90 -17.89 -13.39
C LEU A 86 5.05 -17.81 -14.69
N LYS A 87 3.98 -18.59 -14.78
CA LYS A 87 3.02 -18.52 -15.89
C LYS A 87 1.98 -17.45 -15.62
N LYS A 88 1.58 -16.74 -16.68
CA LYS A 88 0.54 -15.73 -16.61
C LYS A 88 -0.81 -16.39 -16.35
N VAL A 89 -1.53 -15.89 -15.36
CA VAL A 89 -2.88 -16.32 -15.02
C VAL A 89 -3.82 -15.12 -14.95
N ALA A 90 -5.12 -15.36 -15.11
CA ALA A 90 -6.12 -14.29 -15.12
C ALA A 90 -6.51 -13.83 -13.71
N VAL A 91 -6.53 -14.76 -12.75
CA VAL A 91 -6.91 -14.57 -11.34
C VAL A 91 -5.99 -15.44 -10.50
N LEU A 92 -5.64 -14.99 -9.30
CA LEU A 92 -4.89 -15.79 -8.33
C LEU A 92 -5.87 -16.38 -7.31
N ASP A 93 -5.55 -17.55 -6.78
CA ASP A 93 -6.24 -18.03 -5.58
C ASP A 93 -6.02 -17.04 -4.44
N ASP A 94 -7.01 -16.94 -3.54
CA ASP A 94 -6.91 -16.02 -2.40
C ASP A 94 -5.68 -16.39 -1.56
N PRO A 95 -4.79 -15.42 -1.28
CA PRO A 95 -3.60 -15.68 -0.48
C PRO A 95 -3.99 -16.13 0.93
N PHE A 96 -3.38 -17.22 1.40
CA PHE A 96 -3.59 -17.72 2.76
C PHE A 96 -2.80 -16.88 3.77
N TYR A 97 -3.52 -16.17 4.64
CA TYR A 97 -2.94 -15.48 5.79
C TYR A 97 -3.46 -16.11 7.08
N GLY A 98 -2.70 -17.08 7.60
CA GLY A 98 -2.97 -17.65 8.91
C GLY A 98 -2.48 -16.71 10.02
N VAL A 99 -3.39 -16.06 10.74
CA VAL A 99 -3.05 -15.39 11.99
C VAL A 99 -3.42 -16.32 13.15
N CYS A 100 -2.41 -16.92 13.78
CA CYS A 100 -2.58 -17.83 14.91
C CYS A 100 -2.26 -17.09 16.21
N GLY A 101 -3.21 -17.04 17.15
CA GLY A 101 -2.99 -16.50 18.48
C GLY A 101 -4.27 -15.96 19.12
N THR A 102 -4.22 -15.78 20.44
CA THR A 102 -5.22 -15.01 21.18
C THR A 102 -4.93 -13.52 20.97
N VAL A 103 -5.91 -12.76 20.51
CA VAL A 103 -5.73 -11.33 20.23
C VAL A 103 -6.74 -10.46 20.98
N PRO A 104 -6.31 -9.29 21.50
CA PRO A 104 -7.22 -8.34 22.10
C PRO A 104 -8.33 -7.92 21.15
N HIS A 105 -9.51 -7.69 21.72
CA HIS A 105 -10.68 -7.16 21.03
C HIS A 105 -11.00 -5.78 21.59
N TYR A 106 -11.29 -4.83 20.72
CA TYR A 106 -11.61 -3.46 21.09
C TYR A 106 -13.03 -3.12 20.66
N ALA A 107 -13.73 -2.40 21.52
CA ALA A 107 -15.02 -1.78 21.23
C ALA A 107 -14.88 -0.26 21.29
N LEU A 108 -15.17 0.40 20.17
CA LEU A 108 -15.23 1.85 20.09
C LEU A 108 -16.69 2.31 20.07
N THR A 109 -16.97 3.38 20.80
CA THR A 109 -18.30 4.00 20.85
C THR A 109 -18.17 5.52 20.87
N ILE A 110 -19.09 6.20 20.17
CA ILE A 110 -19.27 7.65 20.26
C ILE A 110 -20.59 7.92 20.99
N GLU A 111 -20.50 8.65 22.10
CA GLU A 111 -21.66 9.06 22.89
C GLU A 111 -21.83 10.58 22.86
N LYS A 112 -23.09 11.04 22.92
CA LYS A 112 -23.37 12.47 23.08
C LYS A 112 -23.33 12.83 24.57
N SER A 113 -22.54 13.84 24.90
CA SER A 113 -22.53 14.47 26.22
C SER A 113 -23.24 15.81 26.19
N ALA A 114 -23.27 16.53 27.33
CA ALA A 114 -23.91 17.84 27.42
C ALA A 114 -23.27 18.89 26.49
N ASN A 115 -21.98 18.74 26.18
CA ASN A 115 -21.19 19.76 25.47
C ASN A 115 -20.62 19.27 24.14
N GLY A 116 -20.83 18.01 23.76
CA GLY A 116 -20.26 17.46 22.53
C GLY A 116 -20.43 15.96 22.38
N PHE A 117 -19.43 15.36 21.74
CA PHE A 117 -19.29 13.93 21.50
C PHE A 117 -18.08 13.40 22.25
N ASP A 118 -18.27 12.36 23.06
CA ASP A 118 -17.20 11.63 23.73
C ASP A 118 -16.90 10.36 22.93
N ILE A 119 -15.61 10.12 22.69
CA ILE A 119 -15.09 8.96 21.96
C ILE A 119 -14.51 8.01 23.00
N LEU A 120 -15.16 6.87 23.16
CA LEU A 120 -14.83 5.85 24.15
C LEU A 120 -14.20 4.64 23.49
N GLU A 121 -13.27 4.02 24.22
CA GLU A 121 -12.65 2.75 23.85
C GLU A 121 -12.65 1.82 25.05
N ASP A 122 -13.03 0.57 24.80
CA ASP A 122 -13.06 -0.53 25.75
C ASP A 122 -12.25 -1.72 25.17
N GLU A 123 -11.40 -2.34 25.99
CA GLU A 123 -10.66 -3.54 25.65
C GLU A 123 -11.42 -4.75 26.22
N THR A 124 -12.10 -5.47 25.34
CA THR A 124 -13.13 -6.46 25.70
C THR A 124 -12.60 -7.88 25.93
N PHE A 125 -11.29 -8.10 25.94
CA PHE A 125 -10.69 -9.43 26.04
C PHE A 125 -9.49 -9.42 26.99
N TYR A 126 -9.69 -9.61 28.30
CA TYR A 126 -8.84 -10.39 29.23
C TYR A 126 -9.40 -10.51 30.66
N ASP A 127 -10.57 -9.97 30.94
CA ASP A 127 -11.00 -9.69 32.30
C ASP A 127 -12.42 -10.18 32.53
N GLN A 128 -12.56 -11.06 33.53
CA GLN A 128 -13.82 -11.39 34.18
C GLN A 128 -14.42 -10.19 34.95
N ASN A 129 -13.92 -8.97 34.68
CA ASN A 129 -14.24 -7.67 35.26
C ASN A 129 -13.99 -6.60 34.18
N ASN A 130 -14.87 -6.46 33.19
CA ASN A 130 -14.74 -5.39 32.18
C ASN A 130 -14.39 -4.06 32.86
N GLU A 131 -13.20 -3.53 32.61
CA GLU A 131 -12.89 -2.15 32.96
C GLU A 131 -13.89 -1.22 32.25
N PRO A 132 -14.36 -0.15 32.91
CA PRO A 132 -15.31 0.76 32.29
C PRO A 132 -14.68 1.44 31.06
N PRO A 133 -15.46 1.67 29.98
CA PRO A 133 -14.97 2.36 28.79
C PRO A 133 -14.30 3.69 29.13
N VAL A 134 -13.13 3.93 28.55
CA VAL A 134 -12.34 5.15 28.81
C VAL A 134 -12.61 6.17 27.70
N ILE A 135 -12.99 7.39 28.08
CA ILE A 135 -13.05 8.52 27.14
C ILE A 135 -11.63 8.83 26.67
N LYS A 136 -11.33 8.56 25.40
CA LYS A 136 -10.04 8.85 24.79
C LYS A 136 -9.96 10.28 24.27
N LYS A 137 -11.06 10.80 23.74
CA LYS A 137 -11.16 12.14 23.15
C LYS A 137 -12.59 12.68 23.25
N SER A 138 -12.74 13.99 23.17
CA SER A 138 -14.03 14.67 23.08
C SER A 138 -14.02 15.74 21.98
N ILE A 139 -15.12 15.87 21.24
CA ILE A 139 -15.33 16.87 20.20
C ILE A 139 -16.54 17.74 20.59
N PRO A 140 -16.38 19.06 20.81
CA PRO A 140 -17.52 19.91 21.18
C PRO A 140 -18.51 20.08 20.02
N PHE A 141 -19.80 20.31 20.34
CA PHE A 141 -20.83 20.56 19.32
C PHE A 141 -20.54 21.78 18.44
N SER A 142 -19.73 22.73 18.91
CA SER A 142 -19.29 23.87 18.10
C SER A 142 -18.36 23.50 16.95
N LYS A 143 -17.75 22.31 16.99
CA LYS A 143 -16.81 21.81 15.97
C LYS A 143 -17.40 20.76 15.04
N ALA A 144 -18.44 20.07 15.47
CA ALA A 144 -19.00 18.97 14.69
C ALA A 144 -20.52 18.88 14.86
N ASP A 145 -21.20 18.66 13.74
CA ASP A 145 -22.63 18.32 13.68
C ASP A 145 -22.82 16.80 13.85
N GLN A 146 -21.87 16.02 13.35
CA GLN A 146 -21.86 14.56 13.41
C GLN A 146 -20.43 14.04 13.56
N VAL A 147 -20.27 12.91 14.26
CA VAL A 147 -19.00 12.21 14.47
C VAL A 147 -19.22 10.71 14.23
N THR A 148 -18.33 10.07 13.49
CA THR A 148 -18.35 8.63 13.19
C THR A 148 -16.93 8.05 13.18
N PHE A 149 -16.81 6.73 13.25
CA PHE A 149 -15.58 6.03 12.92
C PHE A 149 -15.46 5.79 11.40
N ILE A 150 -14.38 5.15 10.96
CA ILE A 150 -14.10 4.90 9.53
C ILE A 150 -15.19 4.07 8.83
N ASN A 151 -15.90 3.22 9.57
CA ASN A 151 -17.03 2.44 9.08
C ASN A 151 -18.32 3.27 8.90
N GLN A 152 -18.26 4.60 9.10
CA GLN A 152 -19.38 5.55 9.02
C GLN A 152 -20.46 5.34 10.10
N LEU A 153 -20.15 4.58 11.15
CA LEU A 153 -21.03 4.34 12.29
C LEU A 153 -20.47 4.99 13.56
N THR A 154 -21.32 5.11 14.58
CA THR A 154 -20.93 5.58 15.92
C THR A 154 -20.35 4.48 16.81
N SER A 155 -20.24 3.26 16.30
CA SER A 155 -19.65 2.12 17.01
C SER A 155 -18.81 1.27 16.08
N TYR A 156 -17.72 0.71 16.58
CA TYR A 156 -16.86 -0.18 15.80
C TYR A 156 -16.17 -1.23 16.69
N LEU A 157 -16.37 -2.51 16.38
CA LEU A 157 -15.63 -3.63 16.94
C LEU A 157 -14.49 -4.03 16.01
N PHE A 158 -13.29 -4.21 16.55
CA PHE A 158 -12.14 -4.72 15.81
C PHE A 158 -11.20 -5.48 16.75
N THR A 159 -10.25 -6.21 16.19
CA THR A 159 -9.22 -6.90 16.96
C THR A 159 -7.87 -6.24 16.77
N ALA A 160 -6.90 -6.51 17.64
CA ALA A 160 -5.52 -6.07 17.47
C ALA A 160 -4.89 -6.54 16.13
N ASN A 161 -5.49 -7.51 15.45
CA ASN A 161 -5.06 -7.95 14.11
C ASN A 161 -5.61 -7.10 12.97
N TYR A 162 -6.44 -6.09 13.25
CA TYR A 162 -6.87 -5.16 12.21
C TYR A 162 -5.64 -4.48 11.59
N GLY A 163 -5.48 -4.62 10.28
CA GLY A 163 -4.31 -4.09 9.58
C GLY A 163 -3.07 -4.96 9.62
N TYR A 164 -3.16 -6.21 10.10
CA TYR A 164 -2.04 -7.15 10.04
C TYR A 164 -1.46 -7.24 8.62
N GLY A 165 -0.13 -7.06 8.51
CA GLY A 165 0.59 -7.08 7.24
C GLY A 165 0.46 -5.80 6.39
N ASP A 166 0.10 -4.66 6.97
CA ASP A 166 -0.13 -3.35 6.30
C ASP A 166 -1.31 -3.33 5.31
N TYR A 167 -2.16 -4.37 5.28
CA TYR A 167 -3.26 -4.47 4.32
C TYR A 167 -4.47 -3.58 4.66
N TRP A 168 -4.70 -3.27 5.96
CA TRP A 168 -5.89 -2.53 6.42
C TRP A 168 -5.49 -1.28 7.21
N ILE A 169 -5.39 -0.17 6.51
CA ILE A 169 -5.16 1.17 7.04
C ILE A 169 -6.23 2.03 6.38
N PRO A 170 -7.02 2.79 7.14
CA PRO A 170 -6.64 3.47 8.38
C PRO A 170 -6.87 2.68 9.67
N ASP A 171 -6.27 3.16 10.77
CA ASP A 171 -6.57 2.71 12.14
C ASP A 171 -8.09 2.83 12.40
N PRO A 172 -8.77 1.77 12.89
CA PRO A 172 -10.18 1.80 13.30
C PRO A 172 -10.54 2.94 14.27
N ARG A 173 -9.56 3.41 15.07
CA ARG A 173 -9.70 4.55 16.00
C ARG A 173 -9.75 5.91 15.31
N THR A 174 -9.54 5.96 14.00
CA THR A 174 -9.66 7.20 13.23
C THR A 174 -11.09 7.71 13.31
N VAL A 175 -11.23 8.95 13.78
CA VAL A 175 -12.52 9.63 13.94
C VAL A 175 -12.74 10.58 12.77
N ILE A 176 -13.92 10.54 12.20
CA ILE A 176 -14.39 11.39 11.12
C ILE A 176 -15.46 12.30 11.71
N TYR A 177 -15.40 13.61 11.45
CA TYR A 177 -16.42 14.54 11.89
C TYR A 177 -16.89 15.43 10.75
N GLN A 178 -18.17 15.78 10.78
CA GLN A 178 -18.79 16.67 9.80
C GLN A 178 -19.02 18.05 10.43
N GLN A 179 -18.68 19.11 9.70
CA GLN A 179 -19.00 20.49 10.06
C GLN A 179 -19.61 21.19 8.85
N GLY A 180 -20.91 21.46 8.91
CA GLY A 180 -21.70 21.93 7.77
C GLY A 180 -21.67 20.93 6.62
N LYS A 181 -21.20 21.38 5.45
CA LYS A 181 -21.12 20.55 4.24
C LYS A 181 -19.80 19.78 4.10
N TYR A 182 -18.83 20.01 4.99
CA TYR A 182 -17.49 19.44 4.88
C TYR A 182 -17.28 18.35 5.92
N THR A 183 -16.46 17.38 5.54
CA THR A 183 -16.03 16.28 6.39
C THR A 183 -14.54 16.43 6.68
N TYR A 184 -14.16 16.10 7.91
CA TYR A 184 -12.80 16.23 8.43
C TYR A 184 -12.40 14.93 9.12
N ILE A 185 -11.09 14.71 9.18
CA ILE A 185 -10.50 13.62 9.95
C ILE A 185 -9.86 14.22 11.18
N LEU A 186 -10.21 13.68 12.36
CA LEU A 186 -9.69 14.17 13.63
C LEU A 186 -8.17 13.96 13.68
N ASP A 187 -7.45 15.00 14.10
CA ASP A 187 -5.98 15.05 14.15
C ASP A 187 -5.28 14.88 12.80
N ASP A 188 -5.98 15.10 11.68
CA ASP A 188 -5.33 15.34 10.39
C ASP A 188 -4.35 16.52 10.55
N PRO A 189 -3.02 16.31 10.35
CA PRO A 189 -2.03 17.36 10.53
C PRO A 189 -2.24 18.55 9.58
N GLU A 190 -2.88 18.33 8.43
CA GLU A 190 -3.20 19.39 7.47
C GLU A 190 -4.56 20.04 7.77
N ASN A 191 -5.34 19.46 8.69
CA ASN A 191 -6.71 19.86 9.04
C ASN A 191 -7.56 20.12 7.78
N MET A 192 -7.47 19.21 6.81
CA MET A 192 -8.05 19.42 5.49
C MET A 192 -9.57 19.23 5.53
N ALA A 193 -10.29 20.17 4.92
CA ALA A 193 -11.72 20.03 4.65
C ALA A 193 -11.93 19.19 3.38
N TYR A 194 -12.63 18.07 3.50
CA TYR A 194 -13.00 17.19 2.40
C TYR A 194 -14.49 17.34 2.09
N ASP A 195 -14.87 17.13 0.83
CA ASP A 195 -16.27 17.07 0.42
C ASP A 195 -16.90 15.75 0.85
N LYS A 196 -16.11 14.67 0.90
CA LYS A 196 -16.54 13.34 1.34
C LYS A 196 -15.37 12.52 1.87
N VAL A 197 -15.66 11.68 2.86
CA VAL A 197 -14.77 10.62 3.35
C VAL A 197 -15.54 9.31 3.35
N SER A 198 -14.97 8.23 2.84
CA SER A 198 -15.64 6.91 2.79
C SER A 198 -14.65 5.76 2.86
N LEU A 199 -15.09 4.62 3.39
CA LEU A 199 -14.29 3.40 3.44
C LEU A 199 -14.57 2.54 2.20
N LYS A 200 -13.54 2.19 1.44
CA LYS A 200 -13.60 1.32 0.26
C LYS A 200 -12.38 0.40 0.26
N ASP A 201 -12.58 -0.90 0.09
CA ASP A 201 -11.50 -1.90 0.03
C ASP A 201 -10.51 -1.80 1.21
N GLY A 202 -11.03 -1.52 2.42
CA GLY A 202 -10.21 -1.35 3.63
C GLY A 202 -9.38 -0.05 3.66
N LYS A 203 -9.63 0.89 2.75
CA LYS A 203 -8.95 2.18 2.63
C LYS A 203 -9.91 3.34 2.82
N LEU A 204 -9.40 4.42 3.40
CA LEU A 204 -10.17 5.65 3.59
C LEU A 204 -9.99 6.56 2.37
N MET A 205 -11.00 6.57 1.53
CA MET A 205 -11.09 7.42 0.36
C MET A 205 -11.52 8.82 0.78
N VAL A 206 -10.78 9.83 0.32
CA VAL A 206 -11.06 11.24 0.56
C VAL A 206 -11.35 11.93 -0.77
N GLU A 207 -12.40 12.75 -0.80
CA GLU A 207 -12.82 13.49 -1.99
C GLU A 207 -12.76 15.00 -1.73
N LYS A 208 -12.24 15.75 -2.69
CA LYS A 208 -12.16 17.21 -2.66
C LYS A 208 -12.17 17.77 -4.08
N ASP A 209 -13.05 18.72 -4.35
CA ASP A 209 -13.17 19.41 -5.64
C ASP A 209 -13.34 18.44 -6.82
N GLY A 210 -14.07 17.33 -6.59
CA GLY A 210 -14.32 16.26 -7.57
C GLY A 210 -13.12 15.36 -7.88
N LEU A 211 -12.04 15.47 -7.09
CA LEU A 211 -10.88 14.59 -7.13
C LEU A 211 -10.87 13.67 -5.91
N ILE A 212 -10.19 12.54 -6.05
CA ILE A 212 -10.14 11.45 -5.07
C ILE A 212 -8.68 11.20 -4.69
N GLY A 213 -8.46 10.92 -3.40
CA GLY A 213 -7.22 10.42 -2.84
C GLY A 213 -7.48 9.31 -1.83
N ILE A 214 -6.39 8.77 -1.29
CA ILE A 214 -6.39 7.77 -0.23
C ILE A 214 -5.70 8.41 0.97
N TYR A 215 -6.45 8.63 2.04
CA TYR A 215 -5.96 9.30 3.24
C TYR A 215 -4.73 8.59 3.81
N GLY A 216 -3.68 9.35 4.12
CA GLY A 216 -2.40 8.84 4.61
C GLY A 216 -1.45 8.27 3.54
N TYR A 217 -1.88 8.18 2.28
CA TYR A 217 -1.10 7.53 1.23
C TYR A 217 -0.89 8.37 -0.03
N THR A 218 -1.93 9.07 -0.48
CA THR A 218 -1.89 9.84 -1.73
C THR A 218 -2.59 11.18 -1.56
N ALA A 219 -2.10 12.18 -2.29
CA ALA A 219 -2.81 13.44 -2.41
C ALA A 219 -4.16 13.25 -3.13
N VAL A 220 -5.09 14.19 -2.93
CA VAL A 220 -6.38 14.23 -3.61
C VAL A 220 -6.19 14.69 -5.06
N MET A 221 -5.81 13.77 -5.94
CA MET A 221 -5.33 14.10 -7.29
C MET A 221 -5.89 13.22 -8.40
N PHE A 222 -6.60 12.14 -8.09
CA PHE A 222 -7.17 11.23 -9.09
C PHE A 222 -8.57 11.64 -9.45
N LYS A 223 -8.95 11.44 -10.71
CA LYS A 223 -10.35 11.51 -11.13
C LYS A 223 -11.14 10.29 -10.67
N SER A 224 -10.49 9.12 -10.68
CA SER A 224 -11.09 7.87 -10.18
C SER A 224 -10.03 6.89 -9.70
N ILE A 225 -10.39 6.10 -8.69
CA ILE A 225 -9.64 4.93 -8.22
C ILE A 225 -10.59 3.73 -8.30
N GLU A 226 -10.23 2.73 -9.10
CA GLU A 226 -11.00 1.49 -9.24
C GLU A 226 -10.89 0.63 -7.96
N ALA A 227 -11.54 -0.53 -7.93
CA ALA A 227 -11.38 -1.44 -6.80
C ALA A 227 -9.95 -2.00 -6.77
N TYR A 228 -9.41 -2.22 -5.57
CA TYR A 228 -8.13 -2.90 -5.43
C TYR A 228 -8.26 -4.36 -5.86
N SER A 229 -7.33 -4.80 -6.72
CA SER A 229 -7.07 -6.22 -6.96
C SER A 229 -5.75 -6.55 -6.27
N TYR A 230 -5.85 -7.22 -5.12
CA TYR A 230 -4.73 -7.46 -4.20
C TYR A 230 -4.02 -6.14 -3.82
N ASP A 231 -2.79 -5.91 -4.25
CA ASP A 231 -2.04 -4.70 -3.89
C ASP A 231 -2.29 -3.51 -4.82
N ILE A 232 -2.86 -3.72 -6.02
CA ILE A 232 -2.93 -2.69 -7.06
C ILE A 232 -4.36 -2.27 -7.37
N ALA A 233 -4.59 -0.96 -7.49
CA ALA A 233 -5.79 -0.39 -8.10
C ALA A 233 -5.43 0.40 -9.38
N THR A 234 -6.32 0.37 -10.38
CA THR A 234 -6.23 1.26 -11.54
C THR A 234 -6.65 2.67 -11.14
N VAL A 235 -5.90 3.67 -11.59
CA VAL A 235 -6.23 5.08 -11.40
C VAL A 235 -6.39 5.80 -12.73
N THR A 236 -7.28 6.80 -12.75
CA THR A 236 -7.40 7.75 -13.85
C THR A 236 -7.09 9.16 -13.36
N MET A 237 -6.16 9.83 -14.03
CA MET A 237 -5.76 11.21 -13.77
C MET A 237 -6.79 12.20 -14.33
N PRO A 238 -6.80 13.48 -13.89
CA PRO A 238 -7.71 14.50 -14.41
C PRO A 238 -7.61 14.70 -15.92
N ASN A 239 -6.42 14.53 -16.49
CA ASN A 239 -6.15 14.60 -17.92
C ASN A 239 -6.50 13.31 -18.71
N GLY A 240 -7.10 12.31 -18.06
CA GLY A 240 -7.49 11.04 -18.68
C GLY A 240 -6.36 10.00 -18.78
N LYS A 241 -5.12 10.32 -18.39
CA LYS A 241 -4.05 9.31 -18.31
C LYS A 241 -4.40 8.24 -17.28
N LYS A 242 -4.09 6.99 -17.62
CA LYS A 242 -4.29 5.84 -16.72
C LYS A 242 -2.97 5.37 -16.13
N GLY A 243 -3.05 4.76 -14.96
CA GLY A 243 -1.92 4.17 -14.28
C GLY A 243 -2.37 3.24 -13.16
N PHE A 244 -1.45 2.92 -12.28
CA PHE A 244 -1.70 2.08 -11.12
C PHE A 244 -1.25 2.80 -9.84
N VAL A 245 -1.91 2.47 -8.73
CA VAL A 245 -1.48 2.82 -7.38
C VAL A 245 -1.44 1.56 -6.54
N ASN A 246 -0.40 1.39 -5.72
CA ASN A 246 -0.33 0.27 -4.77
C ASN A 246 -0.95 0.62 -3.41
N LEU A 247 -1.04 -0.35 -2.48
CA LEU A 247 -1.59 -0.11 -1.13
C LEU A 247 -0.77 0.91 -0.32
N LYS A 248 0.47 1.17 -0.73
CA LYS A 248 1.38 2.15 -0.11
C LYS A 248 1.35 3.53 -0.79
N GLY A 249 0.44 3.76 -1.74
CA GLY A 249 0.31 5.03 -2.45
C GLY A 249 1.37 5.31 -3.53
N THR A 250 2.22 4.33 -3.87
CA THR A 250 3.20 4.47 -4.96
C THR A 250 2.48 4.44 -6.31
N LEU A 251 2.79 5.41 -7.17
CA LEU A 251 2.15 5.59 -8.47
C LEU A 251 2.99 5.08 -9.64
N PHE A 252 2.31 4.43 -10.58
CA PHE A 252 2.89 3.87 -11.80
C PHE A 252 2.08 4.33 -13.02
N ILE A 253 2.45 5.48 -13.57
CA ILE A 253 1.74 6.14 -14.69
C ILE A 253 2.43 5.83 -16.04
N GLN A 254 1.65 5.85 -17.13
CA GLN A 254 2.11 5.79 -18.52
C GLN A 254 2.64 7.15 -19.05
#